data_AF-A0AAV0E9S6-F1
#
_entry.id   AF-A0AAV0E9S6-F1
#
_cell.length_a   1.000
_cell.length_b   1.000
_cell.length_c   1.000
_cell.angle_alpha   90.00
_cell.angle_beta   90.00
_cell.angle_gamma   90.00
#
_symmetry.space_group_name_H-M   'P 1'
#
loop_
_entity.id
_entity.type
_entity.pdbx_description
1 polymer ?
#
loop_
_entity_poly.entity_id
_entity_poly.type
_entity_poly.pdbx_seq_one_letter_code
_entity_poly.pdbx_strand_id
1 'polypeptide(L)'
;MAKNSMLRTSRSVSLADRVSGRSTDAGFTFKFFASALTLAVFLFLALSLRYTSSSGPSHHNIGIPRDEYGVGPFRRSVLALKSDPLKPRLDLIRKQADDHRALALAYASYARKLKLENSKLVRVFAELSQNYTDLISKPSYQALFQSDANSLDESVLRQFEKEVKERIKVTRQVVAEAKESFDNQLKIQKLKDTIFSVNDQLTKAKKQGAFSSLIAAKSIPKSLHCVTMRLMEERIAHPDKYTDEGKPTPPEFEDPKLYHYAIFSDNVVAASVVVNSAVKNSKDPQKHVFHVVTDKMNLGAMQVMFKMRDYNGAHIEVKAVEDYKFLNSSYVPVLRQLESANLQKFYFENKLENATKDTTNMKFRNPKYLSILNHLRFYLPEMYPKLHRILFLDDDIVVQRDLTGLWKIDMDGKVNGAVETCFGSFHRYAQYMNFSHPLIKEKFNPKACAWAYGMNFFDLDAWRNEKCTEQYHYWQTLNENRTLWKLGTLPPGLITYYSTTKPLDKSWHVLGLGYNPSISIDEIDNAAVVHFNGNMKPWLDIAITQFRPLWTKYVDFENEYIQACNFGL
;
A
#
# COMPACT_ATOMS: atom_id res chain seq x y z
N MET A 1 22.92 -60.14 35.03
CA MET A 1 23.01 -61.21 34.03
C MET A 1 23.58 -60.63 32.75
N ALA A 2 24.63 -61.29 32.24
CA ALA A 2 25.29 -61.25 30.91
C ALA A 2 24.69 -60.36 29.80
N LYS A 3 25.44 -59.76 28.87
CA LYS A 3 26.87 -59.79 28.48
C LYS A 3 27.06 -58.74 27.35
N ASN A 4 28.24 -58.09 27.31
CA ASN A 4 29.12 -57.76 26.17
C ASN A 4 28.52 -57.35 24.80
N SER A 5 29.11 -56.45 24.00
CA SER A 5 30.37 -55.68 23.95
C SER A 5 30.25 -54.77 22.70
N MET A 6 30.64 -53.49 22.68
CA MET A 6 31.98 -52.99 22.28
C MET A 6 32.52 -53.62 20.97
N LEU A 7 33.03 -52.92 19.95
CA LEU A 7 33.93 -51.74 19.86
C LEU A 7 33.70 -51.00 18.52
N ARG A 8 33.82 -49.66 18.40
CA ARG A 8 35.01 -48.76 18.47
C ARG A 8 36.01 -48.99 17.33
N THR A 9 36.35 -47.97 16.52
CA THR A 9 37.49 -47.04 16.76
C THR A 9 37.43 -45.94 15.69
N SER A 10 37.33 -44.63 16.01
CA SER A 10 38.33 -43.67 16.53
C SER A 10 39.47 -43.30 15.57
N ARG A 11 39.52 -42.02 15.17
CA ARG A 11 40.76 -41.24 15.15
C ARG A 11 40.46 -39.73 15.25
N SER A 12 40.93 -39.16 16.34
CA SER A 12 41.09 -37.74 16.64
C SER A 12 42.35 -37.19 15.97
N VAL A 13 42.31 -35.99 15.39
CA VAL A 13 43.42 -35.02 15.45
C VAL A 13 42.82 -33.61 15.50
N SER A 14 43.34 -32.82 16.42
CA SER A 14 43.06 -31.41 16.65
C SER A 14 44.36 -30.62 16.40
N LEU A 15 44.17 -29.32 16.15
CA LEU A 15 45.10 -28.17 16.21
C LEU A 15 45.80 -27.68 14.91
N ALA A 16 45.38 -26.46 14.55
CA ALA A 16 46.18 -25.26 14.24
C ALA A 16 47.20 -25.30 13.08
N ASP A 17 46.87 -24.58 11.99
CA ASP A 17 47.57 -23.36 11.54
C ASP A 17 47.17 -22.98 10.10
N ARG A 18 46.41 -21.87 9.95
CA ARG A 18 46.80 -20.76 9.06
C ARG A 18 45.84 -19.57 9.16
N VAL A 19 46.46 -18.47 9.58
CA VAL A 19 45.96 -17.12 9.74
C VAL A 19 45.92 -16.38 8.40
N SER A 20 45.03 -15.38 8.33
CA SER A 20 45.00 -14.18 7.45
C SER A 20 44.17 -14.24 6.15
N GLY A 21 43.25 -13.27 5.98
CA GLY A 21 42.64 -13.00 4.67
C GLY A 21 41.35 -12.16 4.61
N ARG A 22 41.35 -10.93 5.13
CA ARG A 22 40.53 -9.77 4.71
C ARG A 22 38.99 -9.87 4.59
N SER A 23 38.34 -9.22 5.56
CA SER A 23 37.15 -8.39 5.33
C SER A 23 37.53 -7.11 4.56
N THR A 24 36.79 -6.79 3.48
CA THR A 24 36.48 -5.45 2.91
C THR A 24 36.11 -5.61 1.42
N ASP A 25 34.86 -5.33 1.01
CA ASP A 25 34.58 -4.57 -0.25
C ASP A 25 33.11 -4.26 -0.64
N ALA A 26 32.12 -4.39 0.25
CA ALA A 26 30.72 -4.03 -0.12
C ALA A 26 30.45 -2.51 -0.09
N GLY A 27 31.22 -1.73 0.66
CA GLY A 27 31.02 -0.28 0.82
C GLY A 27 31.71 0.58 -0.25
N PHE A 28 32.72 0.05 -0.93
CA PHE A 28 33.49 0.77 -1.94
C PHE A 28 32.77 0.77 -3.30
N THR A 29 32.14 -0.34 -3.66
CA THR A 29 31.41 -0.51 -4.92
C THR A 29 30.18 0.39 -5.04
N PHE A 30 29.44 0.64 -3.95
CA PHE A 30 28.24 1.50 -3.98
C PHE A 30 28.58 2.99 -4.13
N LYS A 31 29.66 3.46 -3.49
CA LYS A 31 30.12 4.85 -3.60
C LYS A 31 30.68 5.17 -4.99
N PHE A 32 31.39 4.23 -5.61
CA PHE A 32 31.84 4.37 -7.00
C PHE A 32 30.68 4.39 -7.99
N PHE A 33 29.62 3.61 -7.77
CA PHE A 33 28.44 3.61 -8.64
C PHE A 33 27.64 4.91 -8.56
N ALA A 34 27.44 5.45 -7.35
CA ALA A 34 26.76 6.74 -7.14
C ALA A 34 27.57 7.93 -7.69
N SER A 35 28.90 7.87 -7.54
CA SER A 35 29.85 8.85 -8.11
C SER A 35 29.84 8.81 -9.65
N ALA A 36 29.80 7.62 -10.25
CA ALA A 36 29.78 7.47 -11.71
C ALA A 36 28.47 7.97 -12.32
N LEU A 37 27.33 7.75 -11.64
CA LEU A 37 26.01 8.21 -12.10
C LEU A 37 25.89 9.74 -12.02
N THR A 38 26.41 10.36 -10.96
CA THR A 38 26.43 11.82 -10.81
C THR A 38 27.38 12.48 -11.82
N LEU A 39 28.56 11.91 -12.07
CA LEU A 39 29.45 12.40 -13.12
C LEU A 39 28.82 12.31 -14.52
N ALA A 40 28.10 11.22 -14.81
CA ALA A 40 27.43 11.02 -16.09
C ALA A 40 26.30 12.03 -16.32
N VAL A 41 25.52 12.35 -15.28
CA VAL A 41 24.46 13.37 -15.34
C VAL A 41 25.06 14.77 -15.54
N PHE A 42 26.16 15.10 -14.85
CA PHE A 42 26.86 16.38 -15.04
C PHE A 42 27.50 16.52 -16.43
N LEU A 43 28.09 15.44 -16.97
CA LEU A 43 28.61 15.41 -18.34
C LEU A 43 27.50 15.59 -19.38
N PHE A 44 26.32 14.99 -19.18
CA PHE A 44 25.17 15.14 -20.07
C PHE A 44 24.60 16.56 -20.06
N LEU A 45 24.53 17.19 -18.88
CA LEU A 45 24.13 18.59 -18.71
C LEU A 45 25.16 19.57 -19.31
N ALA A 46 26.46 19.30 -19.14
CA ALA A 46 27.51 20.13 -19.71
C ALA A 46 27.60 20.00 -21.26
N LEU A 47 27.36 18.82 -21.82
CA LEU A 47 27.34 18.58 -23.28
C LEU A 47 26.11 19.20 -23.95
N SER A 48 24.95 19.22 -23.26
CA SER A 48 23.74 19.88 -23.76
C SER A 48 23.81 21.41 -23.69
N LEU A 49 24.56 21.98 -22.74
CA LEU A 49 24.85 23.41 -22.67
C LEU A 49 25.94 23.89 -23.65
N ARG A 50 26.84 22.99 -24.11
CA ARG A 50 27.85 23.33 -25.14
C ARG A 50 27.35 23.19 -26.58
N TYR A 51 26.27 22.44 -26.81
CA TYR A 51 25.65 22.34 -28.15
C TYR A 51 24.67 23.47 -28.49
N THR A 52 24.35 24.35 -27.53
CA THR A 52 23.49 25.53 -27.76
C THR A 52 24.26 26.83 -28.03
N SER A 53 25.59 26.79 -28.15
CA SER A 53 26.42 27.98 -28.36
C SER A 53 27.54 27.78 -29.39
N SER A 54 27.21 27.38 -30.62
CA SER A 54 28.15 27.45 -31.76
C SER A 54 27.47 27.15 -33.09
N SER A 55 26.90 28.18 -33.74
CA SER A 55 26.90 28.29 -35.21
C SER A 55 26.44 29.69 -35.64
N GLY A 56 27.40 30.49 -36.11
CA GLY A 56 27.10 31.70 -36.87
C GLY A 56 26.46 31.34 -38.23
N PRO A 57 25.62 32.20 -38.82
CA PRO A 57 24.89 31.87 -40.03
C PRO A 57 25.76 32.12 -41.27
N SER A 58 26.10 31.07 -42.02
CA SER A 58 26.48 31.18 -43.42
C SER A 58 25.21 31.18 -44.29
N HIS A 59 25.02 32.26 -45.02
CA HIS A 59 23.93 32.53 -45.96
C HIS A 59 23.56 31.34 -46.86
N HIS A 60 22.28 30.95 -46.85
CA HIS A 60 21.60 30.49 -48.05
C HIS A 60 20.14 30.96 -48.06
N ASN A 61 19.81 31.68 -49.12
CA ASN A 61 18.54 32.33 -49.41
C ASN A 61 17.36 31.35 -49.44
N ILE A 62 16.36 31.58 -48.59
CA ILE A 62 14.98 31.18 -48.84
C ILE A 62 14.12 32.42 -48.58
N GLY A 63 13.58 32.99 -49.65
CA GLY A 63 12.80 34.21 -49.62
C GLY A 63 11.49 34.03 -48.86
N ILE A 64 11.27 34.90 -47.88
CA ILE A 64 9.98 35.15 -47.23
C ILE A 64 9.73 36.66 -47.39
N PRO A 65 8.50 37.12 -47.73
CA PRO A 65 8.23 38.54 -47.90
C PRO A 65 8.43 39.30 -46.59
N ARG A 66 9.13 40.44 -46.66
CA ARG A 66 9.26 41.43 -45.59
C ARG A 66 7.91 42.10 -45.37
N ASP A 67 7.35 41.97 -44.16
CA ASP A 67 6.48 43.00 -43.59
C ASP A 67 7.29 43.79 -42.55
N GLU A 68 7.40 45.09 -42.79
CA GLU A 68 8.06 46.07 -41.94
C GLU A 68 7.32 46.24 -40.60
N TYR A 69 8.03 46.05 -39.49
CA TYR A 69 7.61 46.61 -38.20
C TYR A 69 8.69 47.56 -37.70
N GLY A 70 8.44 48.85 -37.88
CA GLY A 70 9.16 49.93 -37.21
C GLY A 70 8.84 49.93 -35.71
N VAL A 71 9.89 50.03 -34.90
CA VAL A 71 9.79 50.23 -33.45
C VAL A 71 9.49 51.71 -33.18
N GLY A 72 8.39 51.99 -32.49
CA GLY A 72 8.04 53.31 -31.96
C GLY A 72 7.33 53.18 -30.60
N PRO A 73 7.54 54.11 -29.65
CA PRO A 73 7.38 53.85 -28.23
C PRO A 73 5.94 54.02 -27.71
N PHE A 74 5.65 53.28 -26.63
CA PHE A 74 4.45 53.25 -25.81
C PHE A 74 3.52 54.49 -25.87
N ARG A 75 2.30 54.27 -26.38
CA ARG A 75 1.09 55.02 -25.98
C ARG A 75 -0.01 54.02 -25.62
N ARG A 76 -0.42 54.05 -24.34
CA ARG A 76 -1.65 53.39 -23.89
C ARG A 76 -2.85 54.06 -24.56
N SER A 77 -3.62 53.33 -25.35
CA SER A 77 -4.96 53.73 -25.76
C SER A 77 -5.98 52.70 -25.26
N VAL A 78 -6.81 53.13 -24.32
CA VAL A 78 -8.03 52.45 -23.90
C VAL A 78 -9.03 52.57 -25.05
N LEU A 79 -9.17 51.50 -25.84
CA LEU A 79 -10.28 51.30 -26.78
C LEU A 79 -10.71 49.82 -26.70
N ALA A 80 -11.33 49.46 -25.58
CA ALA A 80 -12.08 48.23 -25.46
C ALA A 80 -13.47 48.46 -26.08
N LEU A 81 -13.63 48.18 -27.38
CA LEU A 81 -14.95 48.05 -27.97
C LEU A 81 -14.94 47.05 -29.15
N LYS A 82 -15.68 45.96 -28.97
CA LYS A 82 -16.04 44.91 -29.95
C LYS A 82 -14.90 44.00 -30.46
N SER A 83 -14.28 43.22 -29.58
CA SER A 83 -13.72 41.93 -29.99
C SER A 83 -14.73 40.83 -29.68
N ASP A 84 -15.24 40.15 -30.70
CA ASP A 84 -16.10 38.98 -30.56
C ASP A 84 -15.46 38.00 -29.57
N PRO A 85 -16.13 37.61 -28.47
CA PRO A 85 -15.56 36.72 -27.44
C PRO A 85 -15.15 35.35 -27.99
N LEU A 86 -15.64 34.98 -29.18
CA LEU A 86 -15.26 33.76 -29.88
C LEU A 86 -13.94 33.88 -30.65
N LYS A 87 -13.47 35.09 -30.95
CA LYS A 87 -12.27 35.34 -31.77
C LYS A 87 -10.98 34.85 -31.11
N PRO A 88 -10.71 35.11 -29.81
CA PRO A 88 -9.54 34.54 -29.14
C PRO A 88 -9.58 33.00 -29.08
N ARG A 89 -10.78 32.42 -28.95
CA ARG A 89 -10.98 30.97 -28.96
C ARG A 89 -10.73 30.38 -30.35
N LEU A 90 -11.19 31.04 -31.41
CA LEU A 90 -10.92 30.66 -32.80
C LEU A 90 -9.42 30.75 -33.12
N ASP A 91 -8.76 31.82 -32.68
CA ASP A 91 -7.31 32.01 -32.88
C ASP A 91 -6.50 30.94 -32.14
N LEU A 92 -6.93 30.57 -30.93
CA LEU A 92 -6.31 29.47 -30.17
C LEU A 92 -6.48 28.12 -30.87
N ILE A 93 -7.68 27.80 -31.36
CA ILE A 93 -7.96 26.56 -32.10
C ILE A 93 -7.16 26.53 -33.39
N ARG A 94 -7.08 27.65 -34.11
CA ARG A 94 -6.30 27.77 -35.34
C ARG A 94 -4.81 27.55 -35.08
N LYS A 95 -4.27 28.19 -34.04
CA LYS A 95 -2.88 27.99 -33.61
C LYS A 95 -2.62 26.53 -33.26
N GLN A 96 -3.50 25.90 -32.48
CA GLN A 96 -3.37 24.48 -32.14
C GLN A 96 -3.41 23.60 -33.40
N ALA A 97 -4.28 23.90 -34.37
CA ALA A 97 -4.34 23.17 -35.64
C ALA A 97 -3.06 23.35 -36.46
N ASP A 98 -2.51 24.56 -36.54
CA ASP A 98 -1.26 24.85 -37.25
C ASP A 98 -0.06 24.20 -36.57
N ASP A 99 -0.01 24.15 -35.24
CA ASP A 99 1.03 23.46 -34.47
C ASP A 99 1.00 21.94 -34.74
N HIS A 100 -0.20 21.33 -34.75
CA HIS A 100 -0.34 19.90 -35.09
C HIS A 100 -0.01 19.62 -36.56
N ARG A 101 -0.34 20.55 -37.47
CA ARG A 101 0.05 20.48 -38.89
C ARG A 101 1.56 20.51 -39.04
N ALA A 102 2.24 21.41 -38.35
CA ALA A 102 3.69 21.52 -38.35
C ALA A 102 4.36 20.24 -37.80
N LEU A 103 3.81 19.70 -36.71
CA LEU A 103 4.26 18.43 -36.13
C LEU A 103 4.12 17.27 -37.14
N ALA A 104 2.96 17.16 -37.79
CA ALA A 104 2.72 16.12 -38.80
C ALA A 104 3.70 16.25 -40.00
N LEU A 105 3.98 17.47 -40.45
CA LEU A 105 4.94 17.73 -41.53
C LEU A 105 6.38 17.38 -41.11
N ALA A 106 6.76 17.66 -39.86
CA ALA A 106 8.07 17.30 -39.34
C ALA A 106 8.25 15.77 -39.31
N TYR A 107 7.25 15.02 -38.82
CA TYR A 107 7.27 13.55 -38.86
C TYR A 107 7.29 13.01 -40.28
N ALA A 108 6.52 13.60 -41.21
CA ALA A 108 6.52 13.21 -42.61
C ALA A 108 7.89 13.42 -43.27
N SER A 109 8.58 14.54 -42.97
CA SER A 109 9.93 14.82 -43.44
C SER A 109 10.94 13.78 -42.94
N TYR A 110 10.87 13.47 -41.63
CA TYR A 110 11.73 12.44 -41.03
C TYR A 110 11.50 11.05 -41.65
N ALA A 111 10.24 10.65 -41.83
CA ALA A 111 9.88 9.38 -42.46
C ALA A 111 10.39 9.29 -43.91
N ARG A 112 10.33 10.39 -44.68
CA ARG A 112 10.89 10.45 -46.03
C ARG A 112 12.42 10.28 -46.02
N LYS A 113 13.13 10.95 -45.11
CA LYS A 113 14.59 10.81 -44.97
C LYS A 113 14.98 9.35 -44.69
N LEU A 114 14.32 8.71 -43.74
CA LEU A 114 14.57 7.31 -43.39
C LEU A 114 14.29 6.36 -44.58
N LYS A 115 13.20 6.58 -45.31
CA LYS A 115 12.88 5.80 -46.52
C LYS A 115 13.98 5.94 -47.57
N LEU A 116 14.46 7.16 -47.82
CA LEU A 116 15.52 7.41 -48.79
C LEU A 116 16.84 6.76 -48.39
N GLU A 117 17.23 6.83 -47.11
CA GLU A 117 18.44 6.18 -46.59
C GLU A 117 18.35 4.66 -46.75
N ASN A 118 17.22 4.04 -46.39
CA ASN A 118 17.00 2.61 -46.57
C ASN A 118 17.00 2.21 -48.06
N SER A 119 16.36 2.98 -48.94
CA SER A 119 16.37 2.71 -50.39
C SER A 119 17.77 2.83 -51.00
N LYS A 120 18.59 3.80 -50.54
CA LYS A 120 19.99 3.91 -50.94
C LYS A 120 20.78 2.67 -50.52
N LEU A 121 20.60 2.22 -49.29
CA LEU A 121 21.30 1.05 -48.76
C LEU A 121 20.96 -0.23 -49.56
N VAL A 122 19.67 -0.42 -49.88
CA VAL A 122 19.21 -1.53 -50.74
C VAL A 122 19.87 -1.48 -52.11
N ARG A 123 19.94 -0.29 -52.73
CA ARG A 123 20.57 -0.11 -54.03
C ARG A 123 22.07 -0.42 -53.99
N VAL A 124 22.79 0.08 -52.97
CA VAL A 124 24.23 -0.19 -52.80
C VAL A 124 24.49 -1.69 -52.66
N PHE A 125 23.68 -2.43 -51.89
CA PHE A 125 23.84 -3.87 -51.78
C PHE A 125 23.53 -4.62 -53.09
N ALA A 126 22.53 -4.17 -53.85
CA ALA A 126 22.24 -4.73 -55.18
C ALA A 126 23.39 -4.50 -56.17
N GLU A 127 23.96 -3.28 -56.19
CA GLU A 127 25.12 -2.94 -57.02
C GLU A 127 26.37 -3.74 -56.61
N LEU A 128 26.61 -3.92 -55.30
CA LEU A 128 27.69 -4.78 -54.83
C LEU A 128 27.52 -6.22 -55.30
N SER A 129 26.31 -6.77 -55.23
CA SER A 129 26.01 -8.13 -55.74
C SER A 129 26.24 -8.23 -57.25
N GLN A 130 25.73 -7.26 -58.01
CA GLN A 130 25.88 -7.22 -59.45
C GLN A 130 27.36 -7.10 -59.87
N ASN A 131 28.16 -6.33 -59.15
CA ASN A 131 29.61 -6.22 -59.39
C ASN A 131 30.37 -7.55 -59.27
N TYR A 132 29.90 -8.50 -58.44
CA TYR A 132 30.46 -9.86 -58.40
C TYR A 132 30.00 -10.69 -59.59
N THR A 133 28.72 -10.62 -59.95
CA THR A 133 28.16 -11.29 -61.14
C THR A 133 28.86 -10.81 -62.41
N ASP A 134 29.08 -9.51 -62.56
CA ASP A 134 29.79 -8.90 -63.67
C ASP A 134 31.25 -9.35 -63.70
N LEU A 135 31.91 -9.43 -62.54
CA LEU A 135 33.29 -9.94 -62.45
C LEU A 135 33.40 -11.40 -62.91
N ILE A 136 32.50 -12.27 -62.43
CA ILE A 136 32.49 -13.70 -62.76
C ILE A 136 32.13 -13.93 -64.23
N SER A 137 31.23 -13.10 -64.78
CA SER A 137 30.79 -13.20 -66.17
C SER A 137 31.73 -12.55 -67.19
N LYS A 138 32.81 -11.87 -66.77
CA LYS A 138 33.82 -11.31 -67.68
C LYS A 138 34.40 -12.41 -68.61
N PRO A 139 34.44 -12.18 -69.93
CA PRO A 139 34.96 -13.17 -70.89
C PRO A 139 36.39 -13.64 -70.59
N SER A 140 37.23 -12.76 -70.04
CA SER A 140 38.61 -13.06 -69.62
C SER A 140 38.71 -14.08 -68.48
N TYR A 141 37.66 -14.22 -67.68
CA TYR A 141 37.61 -15.14 -66.53
C TYR A 141 36.66 -16.31 -66.77
N GLN A 142 35.77 -16.26 -67.77
CA GLN A 142 34.90 -17.38 -68.16
C GLN A 142 35.68 -18.66 -68.50
N ALA A 143 36.87 -18.52 -69.11
CA ALA A 143 37.77 -19.63 -69.40
C ALA A 143 38.28 -20.37 -68.14
N LEU A 144 38.31 -19.70 -66.97
CA LEU A 144 38.69 -20.32 -65.69
C LEU A 144 37.60 -21.24 -65.12
N PHE A 145 36.36 -21.13 -65.60
CA PHE A 145 35.18 -21.84 -65.06
C PHE A 145 34.64 -22.94 -65.99
N GLN A 146 35.27 -23.17 -67.15
CA GLN A 146 34.91 -24.24 -68.09
C GLN A 146 35.58 -25.56 -67.66
N SER A 147 34.83 -26.67 -67.67
CA SER A 147 35.24 -27.97 -67.12
C SER A 147 36.32 -28.72 -67.92
N ASP A 148 36.66 -28.26 -69.12
CA ASP A 148 37.56 -28.97 -70.07
C ASP A 148 38.97 -28.33 -70.19
N ALA A 149 39.36 -27.44 -69.27
CA ALA A 149 40.64 -26.75 -69.31
C ALA A 149 41.78 -27.59 -68.71
N ASN A 150 42.63 -28.17 -69.55
CA ASN A 150 43.79 -29.00 -69.13
C ASN A 150 45.00 -28.20 -68.56
N SER A 151 44.97 -26.87 -68.56
CA SER A 151 45.93 -26.04 -67.81
C SER A 151 45.37 -24.62 -67.58
N LEU A 152 45.33 -24.17 -66.32
CA LEU A 152 44.92 -22.81 -65.95
C LEU A 152 46.08 -21.83 -66.13
N ASP A 153 45.81 -20.66 -66.72
CA ASP A 153 46.78 -19.56 -66.79
C ASP A 153 46.94 -18.92 -65.40
N GLU A 154 48.10 -19.11 -64.79
CA GLU A 154 48.44 -18.60 -63.46
C GLU A 154 48.36 -17.06 -63.38
N SER A 155 48.65 -16.36 -64.48
CA SER A 155 48.61 -14.89 -64.51
C SER A 155 47.17 -14.37 -64.45
N VAL A 156 46.27 -15.00 -65.20
CA VAL A 156 44.83 -14.67 -65.22
C VAL A 156 44.18 -15.03 -63.88
N LEU A 157 44.59 -16.14 -63.26
CA LEU A 157 44.13 -16.53 -61.93
C LEU A 157 44.56 -15.53 -60.85
N ARG A 158 45.82 -15.09 -60.85
CA ARG A 158 46.33 -14.07 -59.90
C ARG A 158 45.61 -12.73 -60.08
N GLN A 159 45.28 -12.35 -61.31
CA GLN A 159 44.55 -11.12 -61.59
C GLN A 159 43.10 -11.21 -61.10
N PHE A 160 42.42 -12.33 -61.34
CA PHE A 160 41.09 -12.60 -60.81
C PHE A 160 41.10 -12.57 -59.28
N GLU A 161 42.06 -13.24 -58.64
CA GLU A 161 42.20 -13.28 -57.18
C GLU A 161 42.35 -11.86 -56.59
N LYS A 162 43.17 -11.01 -57.21
CA LYS A 162 43.34 -9.61 -56.81
C LYS A 162 42.04 -8.81 -56.93
N GLU A 163 41.34 -8.93 -58.05
CA GLU A 163 40.08 -8.25 -58.31
C GLU A 163 38.94 -8.70 -57.38
N VAL A 164 38.92 -9.98 -57.01
CA VAL A 164 37.98 -10.54 -56.02
C VAL A 164 38.32 -10.02 -54.63
N LYS A 165 39.60 -10.05 -54.21
CA LYS A 165 40.03 -9.58 -52.89
C LYS A 165 39.69 -8.11 -52.66
N GLU A 166 39.90 -7.26 -53.67
CA GLU A 166 39.53 -5.83 -53.58
C GLU A 166 38.02 -5.63 -53.44
N ARG A 167 37.20 -6.36 -54.22
CA ARG A 167 35.74 -6.29 -54.09
C ARG A 167 35.27 -6.80 -52.72
N ILE A 168 35.84 -7.89 -52.21
CA ILE A 168 35.56 -8.43 -50.87
C ILE A 168 35.87 -7.41 -49.79
N LYS A 169 36.98 -6.69 -49.91
CA LYS A 169 37.35 -5.62 -48.96
C LYS A 169 36.31 -4.51 -48.92
N VAL A 170 35.86 -4.02 -50.08
CA VAL A 170 34.82 -3.00 -50.20
C VAL A 170 33.48 -3.50 -49.63
N THR A 171 33.06 -4.71 -49.98
CA THR A 171 31.83 -5.30 -49.45
C THR A 171 31.86 -5.42 -47.93
N ARG A 172 32.99 -5.89 -47.35
CA ARG A 172 33.14 -6.00 -45.90
C ARG A 172 33.01 -4.66 -45.19
N GLN A 173 33.58 -3.60 -45.75
CA GLN A 173 33.48 -2.26 -45.19
C GLN A 173 32.03 -1.77 -45.17
N VAL A 174 31.33 -1.85 -46.31
CA VAL A 174 29.92 -1.41 -46.42
C VAL A 174 29.01 -2.22 -45.49
N VAL A 175 29.22 -3.55 -45.40
CA VAL A 175 28.48 -4.40 -44.46
C VAL A 175 28.73 -3.99 -43.00
N ALA A 176 29.98 -3.66 -42.63
CA ALA A 176 30.32 -3.23 -41.27
C ALA A 176 29.64 -1.92 -40.88
N GLU A 177 29.62 -0.93 -41.78
CA GLU A 177 28.95 0.37 -41.57
C GLU A 177 27.42 0.19 -41.46
N ALA A 178 26.83 -0.67 -42.28
CA ALA A 178 25.39 -0.95 -42.24
C ALA A 178 24.95 -1.72 -40.99
N LYS A 179 25.82 -2.60 -40.46
CA LYS A 179 25.53 -3.50 -39.34
C LYS A 179 25.06 -2.77 -38.08
N GLU A 180 25.64 -1.61 -37.77
CA GLU A 180 25.29 -0.83 -36.59
C GLU A 180 23.81 -0.42 -36.56
N SER A 181 23.24 -0.09 -37.73
CA SER A 181 21.83 0.31 -37.86
C SER A 181 20.86 -0.83 -37.56
N PHE A 182 21.20 -2.07 -37.97
CA PHE A 182 20.40 -3.26 -37.67
C PHE A 182 20.57 -3.72 -36.21
N ASP A 183 21.80 -3.64 -35.68
CA ASP A 183 22.11 -4.02 -34.30
C ASP A 183 21.42 -3.10 -33.29
N ASN A 184 21.27 -1.80 -33.58
CA ASN A 184 20.58 -0.86 -32.70
C ASN A 184 19.08 -1.18 -32.57
N GLN A 185 18.40 -1.52 -33.67
CA GLN A 185 17.00 -1.96 -33.61
C GLN A 185 16.84 -3.26 -32.84
N LEU A 186 17.74 -4.22 -33.05
CA LEU A 186 17.74 -5.48 -32.31
C LEU A 186 18.03 -5.27 -30.81
N LYS A 187 18.96 -4.39 -30.46
CA LYS A 187 19.26 -4.02 -29.07
C LYS A 187 18.06 -3.34 -28.40
N ILE A 188 17.39 -2.41 -29.09
CA ILE A 188 16.17 -1.75 -28.58
C ILE A 188 15.06 -2.78 -28.36
N GLN A 189 14.85 -3.69 -29.30
CA GLN A 189 13.85 -4.75 -29.18
C GLN A 189 14.18 -5.68 -27.99
N LYS A 190 15.43 -6.14 -27.86
CA LYS A 190 15.88 -6.94 -26.70
C LYS A 190 15.70 -6.21 -25.37
N LEU A 191 16.03 -4.93 -25.32
CA LEU A 191 15.83 -4.11 -24.12
C LEU A 191 14.35 -4.00 -23.77
N LYS A 192 13.50 -3.73 -24.76
CA LYS A 192 12.04 -3.69 -24.61
C LYS A 192 11.51 -5.02 -24.06
N ASP A 193 11.91 -6.15 -24.65
CA ASP A 193 11.49 -7.48 -24.21
C ASP A 193 11.97 -7.80 -22.78
N THR A 194 13.18 -7.36 -22.43
CA THR A 194 13.72 -7.47 -21.06
C THR A 194 12.90 -6.63 -20.08
N ILE A 195 12.57 -5.38 -20.42
CA ILE A 195 11.72 -4.51 -19.59
C ILE A 195 10.35 -5.16 -19.36
N PHE A 196 9.71 -5.69 -20.42
CA PHE A 196 8.43 -6.40 -20.29
C PHE A 196 8.55 -7.64 -19.40
N SER A 197 9.60 -8.45 -19.58
CA SER A 197 9.85 -9.65 -18.78
C SER A 197 10.07 -9.32 -17.31
N VAL A 198 10.92 -8.33 -17.00
CA VAL A 198 11.18 -7.87 -15.63
C VAL A 198 9.91 -7.26 -15.02
N ASN A 199 9.12 -6.51 -15.77
CA ASN A 199 7.85 -5.95 -15.29
C ASN A 199 6.81 -7.04 -14.98
N ASP A 200 6.74 -8.10 -15.78
CA ASP A 200 5.89 -9.27 -15.49
C ASP A 200 6.34 -10.00 -14.22
N GLN A 201 7.65 -10.24 -14.06
CA GLN A 201 8.21 -10.82 -12.83
C GLN A 201 7.94 -9.96 -11.61
N LEU A 202 8.12 -8.63 -11.71
CA LEU A 202 7.80 -7.68 -10.64
C LEU A 202 6.32 -7.73 -10.28
N THR A 203 5.43 -7.83 -11.26
CA THR A 203 3.98 -7.92 -11.03
C THR A 203 3.62 -9.22 -10.32
N LYS A 204 4.21 -10.35 -10.71
CA LYS A 204 4.04 -11.64 -10.03
C LYS A 204 4.56 -11.59 -8.59
N ALA A 205 5.76 -11.07 -8.37
CA ALA A 205 6.34 -10.90 -7.05
C ALA A 205 5.50 -9.97 -6.15
N LYS A 206 4.97 -8.85 -6.69
CA LYS A 206 4.05 -7.95 -5.97
C LYS A 206 2.77 -8.67 -5.54
N LYS A 207 2.16 -9.47 -6.42
CA LYS A 207 0.95 -10.24 -6.08
C LYS A 207 1.24 -11.27 -4.99
N GLN A 208 2.35 -12.01 -5.10
CA GLN A 208 2.76 -12.98 -4.08
C GLN A 208 3.09 -12.31 -2.75
N GLY A 209 3.82 -11.20 -2.75
CA GLY A 209 4.12 -10.42 -1.56
C GLY A 209 2.85 -9.89 -0.86
N ALA A 210 1.88 -9.37 -1.61
CA ALA A 210 0.59 -8.93 -1.08
C ALA A 210 -0.20 -10.10 -0.46
N PHE A 211 -0.17 -11.27 -1.08
CA PHE A 211 -0.80 -12.48 -0.58
C PHE A 211 -0.15 -12.96 0.74
N SER A 212 1.18 -13.07 0.78
CA SER A 212 1.92 -13.44 1.99
C SER A 212 1.72 -12.43 3.13
N SER A 213 1.71 -11.14 2.82
CA SER A 213 1.41 -10.09 3.80
C SER A 213 0.00 -10.23 4.38
N LEU A 214 -0.99 -10.59 3.56
CA LEU A 214 -2.36 -10.82 4.05
C LEU A 214 -2.46 -12.05 4.96
N ILE A 215 -1.68 -13.11 4.69
CA ILE A 215 -1.60 -14.28 5.58
C ILE A 215 -0.98 -13.87 6.92
N ALA A 216 0.17 -13.19 6.89
CA ALA A 216 0.86 -12.73 8.09
C ALA A 216 -0.02 -11.78 8.94
N ALA A 217 -0.80 -10.91 8.30
CA ALA A 217 -1.74 -10.01 8.98
C ALA A 217 -2.88 -10.73 9.70
N LYS A 218 -3.22 -11.95 9.27
CA LYS A 218 -4.32 -12.76 9.81
C LYS A 218 -3.86 -13.85 10.78
N SER A 219 -2.59 -14.24 10.72
CA SER A 219 -2.03 -15.24 11.62
C SER A 219 -1.86 -14.68 13.03
N ILE A 220 -2.14 -15.50 14.03
CA ILE A 220 -1.83 -15.19 15.43
C ILE A 220 -0.37 -15.58 15.68
N PRO A 221 0.50 -14.64 16.11
CA PRO A 221 1.88 -14.97 16.46
C PRO A 221 1.94 -16.03 17.56
N LYS A 222 2.92 -16.95 17.47
CA LYS A 222 3.09 -18.02 18.46
C LYS A 222 3.29 -17.48 19.88
N SER A 223 4.03 -16.38 20.01
CA SER A 223 4.26 -15.70 21.28
C SER A 223 2.96 -15.16 21.88
N LEU A 224 2.11 -14.52 21.07
CA LEU A 224 0.81 -14.01 21.52
C LEU A 224 -0.12 -15.16 21.94
N HIS A 225 -0.17 -16.23 21.15
CA HIS A 225 -0.94 -17.41 21.50
C HIS A 225 -0.45 -18.07 22.80
N CYS A 226 0.87 -18.17 22.99
CA CYS A 226 1.48 -18.66 24.22
C CYS A 226 1.04 -17.85 25.45
N VAL A 227 1.05 -16.51 25.37
CA VAL A 227 0.63 -15.64 26.47
C VAL A 227 -0.81 -15.92 26.86
N THR A 228 -1.73 -15.92 25.89
CA THR A 228 -3.15 -16.21 26.14
C THR A 228 -3.34 -17.59 26.79
N MET A 229 -2.67 -18.62 26.27
CA MET A 229 -2.80 -19.98 26.80
C MET A 229 -2.30 -20.09 28.24
N ARG A 230 -1.15 -19.51 28.56
CA ARG A 230 -0.58 -19.55 29.92
C ARG A 230 -1.43 -18.77 30.93
N LEU A 231 -1.97 -17.62 30.54
CA LEU A 231 -2.88 -16.87 31.41
C LEU A 231 -4.18 -17.65 31.64
N MET A 232 -4.66 -18.40 30.65
CA MET A 232 -5.80 -19.29 30.82
C MET A 232 -5.49 -20.46 31.77
N GLU A 233 -4.30 -21.05 31.68
CA GLU A 233 -3.83 -22.07 32.64
C GLU A 233 -3.80 -21.51 34.07
N GLU A 234 -3.29 -20.29 34.27
CA GLU A 234 -3.29 -19.58 35.55
C GLU A 234 -4.71 -19.35 36.08
N ARG A 235 -5.64 -18.96 35.20
CA ARG A 235 -7.06 -18.80 35.55
C ARG A 235 -7.71 -20.09 36.03
N ILE A 236 -7.31 -21.23 35.44
CA ILE A 236 -7.82 -22.56 35.77
C ILE A 236 -7.21 -23.05 37.09
N ALA A 237 -5.92 -22.80 37.32
CA ALA A 237 -5.23 -23.17 38.55
C ALA A 237 -5.74 -22.39 39.78
N HIS A 238 -6.13 -21.13 39.59
CA HIS A 238 -6.53 -20.24 40.69
C HIS A 238 -7.87 -19.52 40.41
N PRO A 239 -9.00 -20.23 40.34
CA PRO A 239 -10.25 -19.66 39.89
C PRO A 239 -10.81 -18.54 40.79
N ASP A 240 -10.70 -18.71 42.11
CA ASP A 240 -11.25 -17.77 43.08
C ASP A 240 -10.52 -16.43 43.10
N LYS A 241 -9.23 -16.42 42.70
CA LYS A 241 -8.40 -15.21 42.65
C LYS A 241 -8.83 -14.27 41.53
N TYR A 242 -9.26 -14.84 40.40
CA TYR A 242 -9.48 -14.08 39.17
C TYR A 242 -10.95 -13.96 38.76
N THR A 243 -11.86 -14.72 39.37
CA THR A 243 -13.30 -14.57 39.14
C THR A 243 -13.91 -13.44 39.96
N ASP A 244 -14.94 -12.80 39.40
CA ASP A 244 -15.86 -11.91 40.13
C ASP A 244 -17.29 -12.48 40.19
N GLU A 245 -17.47 -13.73 39.79
CA GLU A 245 -18.72 -14.45 39.97
C GLU A 245 -19.13 -14.45 41.44
N GLY A 246 -20.39 -14.05 41.70
CA GLY A 246 -20.95 -13.97 43.06
C GLY A 246 -20.57 -12.72 43.84
N LYS A 247 -19.70 -11.84 43.33
CA LYS A 247 -19.43 -10.53 43.94
C LYS A 247 -20.41 -9.48 43.43
N PRO A 248 -20.85 -8.52 44.27
CA PRO A 248 -21.66 -7.40 43.79
C PRO A 248 -20.83 -6.54 42.83
N THR A 249 -21.45 -6.12 41.73
CA THR A 249 -20.83 -5.17 40.79
C THR A 249 -20.52 -3.86 41.51
N PRO A 250 -19.26 -3.40 41.51
CA PRO A 250 -18.89 -2.10 42.04
C PRO A 250 -19.72 -0.96 41.41
N PRO A 251 -20.23 0.00 42.21
CA PRO A 251 -21.06 1.09 41.70
C PRO A 251 -20.34 1.99 40.71
N GLU A 252 -19.01 2.06 40.75
CA GLU A 252 -18.16 2.85 39.86
C GLU A 252 -18.31 2.42 38.39
N PHE A 253 -18.65 1.15 38.13
CA PHE A 253 -18.87 0.67 36.76
C PHE A 253 -20.13 1.25 36.11
N GLU A 254 -21.01 1.88 36.87
CA GLU A 254 -22.25 2.48 36.38
C GLU A 254 -22.40 3.96 36.75
N ASP A 255 -21.41 4.57 37.42
CA ASP A 255 -21.46 5.98 37.84
C ASP A 255 -21.20 6.94 36.67
N PRO A 256 -22.21 7.65 36.15
CA PRO A 256 -22.04 8.52 34.98
C PRO A 256 -21.11 9.72 35.23
N LYS A 257 -20.65 9.96 36.46
CA LYS A 257 -19.68 11.01 36.79
C LYS A 257 -18.23 10.62 36.47
N LEU A 258 -17.96 9.34 36.23
CA LEU A 258 -16.63 8.83 35.89
C LEU A 258 -16.40 8.83 34.37
N TYR A 259 -15.14 8.62 33.97
CA TYR A 259 -14.76 8.57 32.56
C TYR A 259 -14.77 7.12 32.06
N HIS A 260 -15.80 6.77 31.30
CA HIS A 260 -16.01 5.40 30.81
C HIS A 260 -15.39 5.18 29.43
N TYR A 261 -14.72 4.05 29.27
CA TYR A 261 -14.08 3.59 28.05
C TYR A 261 -14.61 2.22 27.65
N ALA A 262 -14.99 2.03 26.40
CA ALA A 262 -15.35 0.73 25.85
C ALA A 262 -14.23 0.20 24.96
N ILE A 263 -13.70 -0.97 25.28
CA ILE A 263 -12.61 -1.64 24.55
C ILE A 263 -13.05 -3.05 24.20
N PHE A 264 -13.13 -3.37 22.91
CA PHE A 264 -13.57 -4.69 22.44
C PHE A 264 -12.41 -5.39 21.74
N SER A 265 -11.95 -6.53 22.29
CA SER A 265 -10.76 -7.20 21.78
C SER A 265 -10.76 -8.70 22.04
N ASP A 266 -10.19 -9.45 21.10
CA ASP A 266 -9.79 -10.86 21.23
C ASP A 266 -8.28 -11.01 21.54
N ASN A 267 -7.58 -9.89 21.75
CA ASN A 267 -6.13 -9.85 21.88
C ASN A 267 -5.74 -9.27 23.26
N VAL A 268 -5.33 -10.17 24.16
CA VAL A 268 -5.00 -9.86 25.56
C VAL A 268 -3.93 -8.78 25.68
N VAL A 269 -2.85 -8.87 24.90
CA VAL A 269 -1.74 -7.90 24.99
C VAL A 269 -2.12 -6.56 24.35
N ALA A 270 -2.89 -6.58 23.26
CA ALA A 270 -3.37 -5.34 22.64
C ALA A 270 -4.31 -4.57 23.57
N ALA A 271 -5.29 -5.24 24.18
CA ALA A 271 -6.17 -4.64 25.17
C ALA A 271 -5.38 -4.09 26.38
N SER A 272 -4.39 -4.83 26.88
CA SER A 272 -3.58 -4.36 28.01
C SER A 272 -2.75 -3.12 27.65
N VAL A 273 -2.23 -3.02 26.41
CA VAL A 273 -1.52 -1.82 25.93
C VAL A 273 -2.44 -0.60 25.87
N VAL A 274 -3.68 -0.76 25.39
CA VAL A 274 -4.66 0.34 25.37
C VAL A 274 -4.91 0.86 26.78
N VAL A 275 -5.26 -0.02 27.72
CA VAL A 275 -5.52 0.37 29.12
C VAL A 275 -4.27 0.95 29.77
N ASN A 276 -3.11 0.30 29.63
CA ASN A 276 -1.85 0.78 30.23
C ASN A 276 -1.44 2.15 29.69
N SER A 277 -1.59 2.38 28.39
CA SER A 277 -1.30 3.67 27.77
C SER A 277 -2.28 4.75 28.23
N ALA A 278 -3.58 4.44 28.37
CA ALA A 278 -4.57 5.38 28.87
C ALA A 278 -4.35 5.75 30.34
N VAL A 279 -4.08 4.76 31.19
CA VAL A 279 -3.83 4.92 32.63
C VAL A 279 -2.54 5.70 32.87
N LYS A 280 -1.42 5.33 32.22
CA LYS A 280 -0.12 5.99 32.42
C LYS A 280 -0.13 7.47 32.01
N ASN A 281 -0.96 7.85 31.04
CA ASN A 281 -1.04 9.23 30.54
C ASN A 281 -2.24 10.01 31.12
N SER A 282 -3.02 9.41 32.01
CA SER A 282 -4.09 10.10 32.73
C SER A 282 -3.54 10.90 33.92
N LYS A 283 -4.13 12.07 34.18
CA LYS A 283 -3.83 12.86 35.38
C LYS A 283 -4.45 12.27 36.65
N ASP A 284 -5.66 11.72 36.56
CA ASP A 284 -6.45 11.20 37.69
C ASP A 284 -6.91 9.75 37.42
N PRO A 285 -6.01 8.74 37.42
CA PRO A 285 -6.36 7.37 37.01
C PRO A 285 -7.58 6.76 37.71
N GLN A 286 -7.81 7.10 38.98
CA GLN A 286 -8.95 6.64 39.79
C GLN A 286 -10.33 7.04 39.23
N LYS A 287 -10.40 8.04 38.35
CA LYS A 287 -11.66 8.45 37.72
C LYS A 287 -11.96 7.69 36.42
N HIS A 288 -11.08 6.80 35.98
CA HIS A 288 -11.21 6.10 34.70
C HIS A 288 -11.78 4.70 34.91
N VAL A 289 -12.75 4.37 34.07
CA VAL A 289 -13.47 3.10 34.08
C VAL A 289 -13.35 2.44 32.72
N PHE A 290 -12.65 1.31 32.63
CA PHE A 290 -12.43 0.59 31.39
C PHE A 290 -13.32 -0.65 31.35
N HIS A 291 -14.26 -0.68 30.40
CA HIS A 291 -15.05 -1.86 30.10
C HIS A 291 -14.42 -2.63 28.95
N VAL A 292 -13.71 -3.70 29.29
CA VAL A 292 -13.09 -4.61 28.33
C VAL A 292 -14.05 -5.74 28.03
N VAL A 293 -14.47 -5.86 26.77
CA VAL A 293 -15.33 -6.96 26.31
C VAL A 293 -14.56 -7.86 25.35
N THR A 294 -14.62 -9.16 25.63
CA THR A 294 -13.89 -10.20 24.89
C THR A 294 -14.80 -11.38 24.58
N ASP A 295 -14.38 -12.26 23.68
CA ASP A 295 -15.03 -13.55 23.51
C ASP A 295 -14.81 -14.46 24.73
N LYS A 296 -15.68 -15.48 24.88
CA LYS A 296 -15.59 -16.46 25.96
C LYS A 296 -14.26 -17.21 26.03
N MET A 297 -13.58 -17.40 24.89
CA MET A 297 -12.32 -18.14 24.83
C MET A 297 -11.16 -17.37 25.49
N ASN A 298 -11.18 -16.04 25.37
CA ASN A 298 -10.15 -15.16 25.90
C ASN A 298 -10.51 -14.54 27.26
N LEU A 299 -11.75 -14.74 27.75
CA LEU A 299 -12.24 -14.19 29.02
C LEU A 299 -11.31 -14.47 30.20
N GLY A 300 -10.93 -15.74 30.40
CA GLY A 300 -10.08 -16.12 31.53
C GLY A 300 -8.70 -15.47 31.48
N ALA A 301 -8.10 -15.42 30.29
CA ALA A 301 -6.80 -14.77 30.09
C ALA A 301 -6.86 -13.26 30.32
N MET A 302 -7.93 -12.59 29.86
CA MET A 302 -8.17 -11.17 30.11
C MET A 302 -8.36 -10.88 31.61
N GLN A 303 -9.15 -11.69 32.31
CA GLN A 303 -9.36 -11.56 33.76
C GLN A 303 -8.03 -11.63 34.53
N VAL A 304 -7.18 -12.60 34.20
CA VAL A 304 -5.85 -12.73 34.83
C VAL A 304 -4.99 -11.51 34.51
N MET A 305 -4.88 -11.14 33.23
CA MET A 305 -4.07 -9.98 32.79
C MET A 305 -4.42 -8.69 33.54
N PHE A 306 -5.71 -8.39 33.71
CA PHE A 306 -6.15 -7.16 34.36
C PHE A 306 -6.18 -7.22 35.88
N LYS A 307 -6.17 -8.41 36.50
CA LYS A 307 -6.14 -8.56 37.97
C LYS A 307 -4.75 -8.75 38.54
N MET A 308 -3.78 -9.18 37.74
CA MET A 308 -2.40 -9.34 38.19
C MET A 308 -1.69 -8.02 38.51
N ARG A 309 -2.24 -6.89 38.05
CA ARG A 309 -1.59 -5.59 38.10
C ARG A 309 -2.50 -4.54 38.71
N ASP A 310 -1.91 -3.62 39.46
CA ASP A 310 -2.58 -2.39 39.86
C ASP A 310 -2.45 -1.33 38.77
N TYR A 311 -3.56 -0.67 38.47
CA TYR A 311 -3.66 0.38 37.45
C TYR A 311 -3.80 1.76 38.09
N ASN A 312 -3.05 1.99 39.18
CA ASN A 312 -3.07 3.22 39.98
C ASN A 312 -4.49 3.60 40.44
N GLY A 313 -5.31 2.58 40.76
CA GLY A 313 -6.70 2.74 41.17
C GLY A 313 -7.72 2.95 40.04
N ALA A 314 -7.33 2.86 38.76
CA ALA A 314 -8.31 2.83 37.67
C ALA A 314 -9.20 1.58 37.76
N HIS A 315 -10.47 1.72 37.42
CA HIS A 315 -11.45 0.64 37.49
C HIS A 315 -11.49 -0.12 36.16
N ILE A 316 -11.38 -1.44 36.19
CA ILE A 316 -11.39 -2.28 34.98
C ILE A 316 -12.41 -3.39 35.16
N GLU A 317 -13.34 -3.47 34.23
CA GLU A 317 -14.35 -4.52 34.14
C GLU A 317 -14.05 -5.39 32.90
N VAL A 318 -14.00 -6.70 33.08
CA VAL A 318 -13.84 -7.66 31.99
C VAL A 318 -15.10 -8.49 31.86
N LYS A 319 -15.77 -8.40 30.70
CA LYS A 319 -17.00 -9.15 30.39
C LYS A 319 -16.86 -9.96 29.12
N ALA A 320 -17.61 -11.06 29.04
CA ALA A 320 -17.76 -11.81 27.81
C ALA A 320 -18.89 -11.21 26.96
N VAL A 321 -18.82 -11.42 25.64
CA VAL A 321 -19.92 -11.09 24.73
C VAL A 321 -21.23 -11.75 25.18
N GLU A 322 -21.13 -13.00 25.64
CA GLU A 322 -22.25 -13.85 26.02
C GLU A 322 -22.98 -13.37 27.29
N ASP A 323 -22.36 -12.49 28.08
CA ASP A 323 -22.97 -11.92 29.29
C ASP A 323 -24.11 -10.94 28.93
N TYR A 324 -24.10 -10.40 27.71
CA TYR A 324 -25.12 -9.48 27.22
C TYR A 324 -26.30 -10.23 26.60
N LYS A 325 -27.32 -10.52 27.42
CA LYS A 325 -28.51 -11.32 27.03
C LYS A 325 -29.28 -10.80 25.81
N PHE A 326 -29.19 -9.51 25.50
CA PHE A 326 -29.84 -8.93 24.32
C PHE A 326 -29.15 -9.33 23.00
N LEU A 327 -27.90 -9.82 23.05
CA LEU A 327 -27.15 -10.26 21.87
C LEU A 327 -27.59 -11.67 21.43
N ASN A 328 -28.75 -11.73 20.78
CA ASN A 328 -29.27 -12.94 20.17
C ASN A 328 -29.70 -12.66 18.72
N SER A 329 -29.88 -13.71 17.91
CA SER A 329 -30.24 -13.57 16.50
C SER A 329 -31.65 -13.01 16.26
N SER A 330 -32.53 -13.03 17.26
CA SER A 330 -33.83 -12.37 17.18
C SER A 330 -33.70 -10.85 17.16
N TYR A 331 -32.71 -10.29 17.86
CA TYR A 331 -32.51 -8.85 17.96
C TYR A 331 -31.37 -8.31 17.09
N VAL A 332 -30.26 -9.05 16.93
CA VAL A 332 -29.05 -8.59 16.23
C VAL A 332 -29.03 -9.08 14.78
N PRO A 333 -29.18 -8.20 13.77
CA PRO A 333 -29.26 -8.64 12.37
C PRO A 333 -28.01 -9.37 11.87
N VAL A 334 -26.83 -9.01 12.39
CA VAL A 334 -25.56 -9.65 12.02
C VAL A 334 -25.49 -11.09 12.52
N LEU A 335 -25.97 -11.38 13.73
CA LEU A 335 -26.04 -12.73 14.26
C LEU A 335 -27.03 -13.58 13.45
N ARG A 336 -28.20 -13.02 13.14
CA ARG A 336 -29.19 -13.66 12.25
C ARG A 336 -28.60 -14.01 10.88
N GLN A 337 -27.84 -13.08 10.30
CA GLN A 337 -27.14 -13.29 9.03
C GLN A 337 -26.07 -14.40 9.15
N LEU A 338 -25.31 -14.42 10.24
CA LEU A 338 -24.28 -15.43 10.52
C LEU A 338 -24.83 -16.85 10.67
N GLU A 339 -26.02 -16.98 11.26
CA GLU A 339 -26.72 -18.25 11.42
C GLU A 339 -27.33 -18.76 10.09
N SER A 340 -27.42 -17.92 9.06
CA SER A 340 -27.97 -18.33 7.77
C SER A 340 -27.03 -19.27 6.99
N ALA A 341 -27.56 -20.39 6.51
CA ALA A 341 -26.81 -21.41 5.76
C ALA A 341 -26.12 -20.86 4.51
N ASN A 342 -26.71 -19.85 3.85
CA ASN A 342 -26.16 -19.22 2.65
C ASN A 342 -24.86 -18.44 2.94
N LEU A 343 -24.76 -17.80 4.11
CA LEU A 343 -23.56 -17.08 4.53
C LEU A 343 -22.48 -18.04 5.02
N GLN A 344 -22.85 -19.09 5.74
CA GLN A 344 -21.90 -20.16 6.07
C GLN A 344 -21.28 -20.76 4.80
N LYS A 345 -22.09 -21.01 3.76
CA LYS A 345 -21.61 -21.47 2.45
C LYS A 345 -20.65 -20.46 1.79
N PHE A 346 -20.99 -19.17 1.77
CA PHE A 346 -20.15 -18.13 1.18
C PHE A 346 -18.79 -17.94 1.87
N TYR A 347 -18.74 -18.10 3.20
CA TYR A 347 -17.51 -17.94 3.98
C TYR A 347 -16.68 -19.22 4.13
N PHE A 348 -17.34 -20.38 4.29
CA PHE A 348 -16.68 -21.65 4.60
C PHE A 348 -16.56 -22.62 3.41
N GLU A 349 -17.42 -22.53 2.38
CA GLU A 349 -17.27 -23.33 1.16
C GLU A 349 -16.52 -22.56 0.07
N ASN A 350 -15.19 -22.74 -0.01
CA ASN A 350 -14.51 -23.15 -1.25
C ASN A 350 -12.97 -23.17 -1.11
N LYS A 351 -12.41 -24.31 -1.53
CA LYS A 351 -11.01 -24.77 -1.56
C LYS A 351 -9.95 -23.68 -1.81
N LEU A 352 -8.83 -23.86 -1.13
CA LEU A 352 -7.54 -23.16 -1.24
C LEU A 352 -7.07 -22.93 -2.69
N GLU A 353 -7.56 -23.71 -3.66
CA GLU A 353 -7.21 -23.67 -5.09
C GLU A 353 -7.67 -22.40 -5.84
N ASN A 354 -8.72 -21.70 -5.39
CA ASN A 354 -9.19 -20.46 -6.04
C ASN A 354 -8.58 -19.17 -5.45
N ALA A 355 -7.82 -19.26 -4.34
CA ALA A 355 -7.26 -18.11 -3.63
C ALA A 355 -6.13 -17.41 -4.41
N THR A 356 -5.48 -18.10 -5.35
CA THR A 356 -4.40 -17.56 -6.18
C THR A 356 -4.90 -16.75 -7.39
N LYS A 357 -6.14 -16.96 -7.84
CA LYS A 357 -6.70 -16.27 -9.01
C LYS A 357 -7.34 -14.93 -8.68
N ASP A 358 -7.77 -14.71 -7.44
CA ASP A 358 -8.54 -13.52 -7.09
C ASP A 358 -8.13 -12.93 -5.73
N THR A 359 -7.02 -12.20 -5.75
CA THR A 359 -6.49 -11.46 -4.58
C THR A 359 -7.49 -10.46 -4.00
N THR A 360 -8.47 -10.01 -4.81
CA THR A 360 -9.54 -9.15 -4.32
C THR A 360 -10.35 -9.94 -3.32
N ASN A 361 -10.96 -11.06 -3.72
CA ASN A 361 -11.85 -11.93 -2.93
C ASN A 361 -11.27 -12.49 -1.61
N MET A 362 -9.94 -12.48 -1.39
CA MET A 362 -9.34 -12.93 -0.12
C MET A 362 -9.39 -11.90 1.02
N LYS A 363 -9.46 -10.59 0.71
CA LYS A 363 -9.90 -9.59 1.71
C LYS A 363 -11.32 -9.88 2.20
N PHE A 364 -12.14 -10.54 1.37
CA PHE A 364 -13.57 -10.75 1.59
C PHE A 364 -13.92 -12.02 2.38
N ARG A 365 -12.93 -12.80 2.82
CA ARG A 365 -13.07 -14.01 3.65
C ARG A 365 -12.38 -13.86 5.01
N ASN A 366 -12.55 -12.72 5.69
CA ASN A 366 -11.99 -12.53 7.04
C ASN A 366 -13.10 -12.75 8.09
N PRO A 367 -12.99 -13.77 8.95
CA PRO A 367 -13.91 -13.97 10.08
C PRO A 367 -14.00 -12.74 10.99
N LYS A 368 -12.97 -11.88 11.07
CA LYS A 368 -13.04 -10.64 11.87
C LYS A 368 -14.12 -9.67 11.37
N TYR A 369 -14.51 -9.68 10.09
CA TYR A 369 -15.63 -8.85 9.59
C TYR A 369 -17.01 -9.38 10.02
N LEU A 370 -17.05 -10.61 10.54
CA LEU A 370 -18.22 -11.22 11.16
C LEU A 370 -18.03 -11.37 12.66
N SER A 371 -16.90 -10.89 13.22
CA SER A 371 -16.67 -10.95 14.65
C SER A 371 -17.71 -10.06 15.32
N ILE A 372 -18.56 -10.68 16.12
CA ILE A 372 -19.59 -9.99 16.89
C ILE A 372 -18.97 -8.89 17.79
N LEU A 373 -17.73 -9.09 18.26
CA LEU A 373 -16.96 -8.09 19.00
C LEU A 373 -16.86 -6.75 18.26
N ASN A 374 -16.65 -6.79 16.94
CA ASN A 374 -16.58 -5.57 16.14
C ASN A 374 -17.93 -4.87 16.01
N HIS A 375 -19.03 -5.61 16.09
CA HIS A 375 -20.38 -5.06 15.97
C HIS A 375 -20.98 -4.59 17.30
N LEU A 376 -20.39 -4.97 18.45
CA LEU A 376 -20.78 -4.47 19.77
C LEU A 376 -20.77 -2.94 19.85
N ARG A 377 -19.91 -2.28 19.06
CA ARG A 377 -19.82 -0.82 19.01
C ARG A 377 -21.14 -0.14 18.63
N PHE A 378 -22.10 -0.85 18.05
CA PHE A 378 -23.43 -0.34 17.71
C PHE A 378 -24.47 -0.57 18.83
N TYR A 379 -24.06 -1.11 19.97
CA TYR A 379 -24.93 -1.47 21.09
C TYR A 379 -24.50 -0.84 22.41
N LEU A 380 -23.68 0.22 22.37
CA LEU A 380 -23.18 0.90 23.57
C LEU A 380 -24.30 1.38 24.51
N PRO A 381 -25.42 1.95 24.03
CA PRO A 381 -26.53 2.32 24.92
C PRO A 381 -27.22 1.14 25.60
N GLU A 382 -27.30 -0.02 24.94
CA GLU A 382 -27.87 -1.25 25.47
C GLU A 382 -26.94 -1.92 26.48
N MET A 383 -25.63 -1.82 26.26
CA MET A 383 -24.59 -2.32 27.17
C MET A 383 -24.47 -1.45 28.43
N TYR A 384 -24.62 -0.13 28.29
CA TYR A 384 -24.41 0.84 29.36
C TYR A 384 -25.59 1.83 29.47
N PRO A 385 -26.77 1.36 29.93
CA PRO A 385 -28.00 2.15 29.93
C PRO A 385 -27.97 3.35 30.89
N LYS A 386 -27.13 3.32 31.93
CA LYS A 386 -27.02 4.37 32.96
C LYS A 386 -26.03 5.48 32.60
N LEU A 387 -25.20 5.27 31.57
CA LEU A 387 -24.16 6.22 31.18
C LEU A 387 -24.68 7.22 30.15
N HIS A 388 -24.22 8.47 30.25
CA HIS A 388 -24.55 9.54 29.30
C HIS A 388 -23.55 9.64 28.16
N ARG A 389 -22.27 9.38 28.42
CA ARG A 389 -21.19 9.49 27.45
C ARG A 389 -20.17 8.38 27.65
N ILE A 390 -19.56 7.93 26.56
CA ILE A 390 -18.54 6.88 26.59
C ILE A 390 -17.53 7.08 25.47
N LEU A 391 -16.27 6.78 25.74
CA LEU A 391 -15.22 6.77 24.72
C LEU A 391 -14.97 5.33 24.24
N PHE A 392 -15.21 5.08 22.96
CA PHE A 392 -14.84 3.82 22.32
C PHE A 392 -13.39 3.87 21.87
N LEU A 393 -12.62 2.82 22.18
CA LEU A 393 -11.22 2.63 21.76
C LEU A 393 -11.04 1.26 21.12
N ASP A 394 -10.50 1.20 19.89
CA ASP A 394 -10.08 -0.08 19.29
C ASP A 394 -8.80 -0.60 19.99
N ASP A 395 -8.50 -1.89 19.86
CA ASP A 395 -7.36 -2.55 20.52
C ASP A 395 -5.99 -2.26 19.89
N ASP A 396 -5.99 -1.64 18.71
CA ASP A 396 -4.81 -1.28 17.92
C ASP A 396 -4.43 0.20 18.07
N ILE A 397 -4.78 0.83 19.18
CA ILE A 397 -4.43 2.22 19.50
C ILE A 397 -3.41 2.32 20.63
N VAL A 398 -2.80 3.49 20.74
CA VAL A 398 -2.01 3.90 21.89
C VAL A 398 -2.44 5.31 22.31
N VAL A 399 -2.74 5.48 23.58
CA VAL A 399 -3.01 6.79 24.18
C VAL A 399 -1.70 7.44 24.59
N GLN A 400 -1.48 8.68 24.15
CA GLN A 400 -0.28 9.47 24.43
C GLN A 400 -0.52 10.63 25.38
N ARG A 401 -1.78 11.05 25.56
CA ARG A 401 -2.16 12.20 26.37
C ARG A 401 -3.46 11.93 27.12
N ASP A 402 -3.71 12.71 28.15
CA ASP A 402 -4.95 12.69 28.92
C ASP A 402 -6.17 12.96 28.01
N LEU A 403 -7.13 12.04 28.03
CA LEU A 403 -8.34 12.05 27.19
C LEU A 403 -9.56 12.73 27.84
N THR A 404 -9.47 13.14 29.11
CA THR A 404 -10.59 13.75 29.86
C THR A 404 -11.09 15.05 29.23
N GLY A 405 -10.26 15.72 28.41
CA GLY A 405 -10.68 16.87 27.63
C GLY A 405 -11.82 16.58 26.64
N LEU A 406 -11.99 15.33 26.18
CA LEU A 406 -13.10 14.93 25.30
C LEU A 406 -14.46 15.13 25.96
N TRP A 407 -14.57 14.87 27.28
CA TRP A 407 -15.83 15.06 28.01
C TRP A 407 -16.26 16.52 28.15
N LYS A 408 -15.34 17.46 27.91
CA LYS A 408 -15.60 18.91 27.94
C LYS A 408 -16.03 19.46 26.58
N ILE A 409 -15.97 18.65 25.53
CA ILE A 409 -16.38 19.05 24.19
C ILE A 409 -17.92 19.17 24.18
N ASP A 410 -18.42 20.30 23.71
CA ASP A 410 -19.83 20.44 23.35
C ASP A 410 -20.09 19.55 22.13
N MET A 411 -21.05 18.65 22.20
CA MET A 411 -21.36 17.72 21.11
C MET A 411 -22.31 18.32 20.07
N ASP A 412 -22.83 19.54 20.27
CA ASP A 412 -23.82 20.19 19.38
C ASP A 412 -25.07 19.31 19.13
N GLY A 413 -25.46 18.52 20.15
CA GLY A 413 -26.54 17.53 20.05
C GLY A 413 -26.23 16.34 19.11
N LYS A 414 -24.97 16.17 18.69
CA LYS A 414 -24.51 15.06 17.84
C LYS A 414 -24.20 13.81 18.66
N VAL A 415 -24.30 12.66 18.01
CA VAL A 415 -24.16 11.34 18.64
C VAL A 415 -22.70 10.89 18.70
N ASN A 416 -21.95 11.08 17.61
CA ASN A 416 -20.60 10.56 17.45
C ASN A 416 -19.59 11.70 17.29
N GLY A 417 -18.53 11.71 18.10
CA GLY A 417 -17.37 12.59 17.96
C GLY A 417 -16.24 11.80 17.34
N ALA A 418 -15.81 12.16 16.14
CA ALA A 418 -14.73 11.47 15.44
C ALA A 418 -13.85 12.43 14.64
N VAL A 419 -12.58 12.08 14.47
CA VAL A 419 -11.69 12.82 13.57
C VAL A 419 -12.01 12.46 12.11
N GLU A 420 -12.20 13.49 11.30
CA GLU A 420 -12.43 13.34 9.86
C GLU A 420 -11.14 12.91 9.12
N THR A 421 -11.30 11.97 8.19
CA THR A 421 -10.18 11.33 7.47
C THR A 421 -10.10 11.71 5.99
N CYS A 422 -11.01 12.56 5.50
CA CYS A 422 -11.01 12.92 4.09
C CYS A 422 -9.88 13.91 3.74
N PHE A 423 -9.19 13.61 2.64
CA PHE A 423 -8.18 14.48 2.04
C PHE A 423 -8.41 14.53 0.53
N GLY A 424 -8.77 15.70 -0.01
CA GLY A 424 -9.11 15.82 -1.44
C GLY A 424 -10.31 14.94 -1.82
N SER A 425 -10.13 13.97 -2.73
CA SER A 425 -11.15 12.99 -3.12
C SER A 425 -11.10 11.66 -2.35
N PHE A 426 -10.10 11.47 -1.47
CA PHE A 426 -9.91 10.25 -0.70
C PHE A 426 -10.75 10.25 0.58
N HIS A 427 -11.10 9.05 1.05
CA HIS A 427 -11.88 8.80 2.27
C HIS A 427 -13.18 9.60 2.32
N ARG A 428 -13.92 9.61 1.21
CA ARG A 428 -15.29 10.13 1.13
C ARG A 428 -16.29 8.99 1.05
N TYR A 429 -17.55 9.28 1.33
CA TYR A 429 -18.63 8.29 1.33
C TYR A 429 -18.69 7.47 0.04
N ALA A 430 -18.41 8.08 -1.12
CA ALA A 430 -18.35 7.41 -2.42
C ALA A 430 -17.36 6.23 -2.51
N GLN A 431 -16.35 6.16 -1.63
CA GLN A 431 -15.41 5.04 -1.59
C GLN A 431 -15.92 3.84 -0.79
N TYR A 432 -16.90 4.07 0.09
CA TYR A 432 -17.39 3.06 1.05
C TYR A 432 -18.76 2.50 0.69
N MET A 433 -19.57 3.24 -0.06
CA MET A 433 -20.96 2.90 -0.38
C MET A 433 -21.20 2.86 -1.89
N ASN A 434 -22.18 2.07 -2.31
CA ASN A 434 -22.57 1.95 -3.70
C ASN A 434 -23.57 3.04 -4.11
N PHE A 435 -23.06 4.19 -4.57
CA PHE A 435 -23.88 5.31 -5.04
C PHE A 435 -24.62 5.08 -6.36
N SER A 436 -24.41 3.93 -7.03
CA SER A 436 -25.27 3.49 -8.12
C SER A 436 -26.61 2.94 -7.61
N HIS A 437 -26.69 2.55 -6.33
CA HIS A 437 -27.92 2.04 -5.72
C HIS A 437 -28.85 3.21 -5.34
N PRO A 438 -30.15 3.19 -5.73
CA PRO A 438 -31.08 4.28 -5.46
C PRO A 438 -31.17 4.68 -3.98
N LEU A 439 -31.31 3.69 -3.08
CA LEU A 439 -31.40 3.92 -1.63
C LEU A 439 -30.21 4.71 -1.04
N ILE A 440 -29.00 4.49 -1.55
CA ILE A 440 -27.80 5.21 -1.09
C ILE A 440 -27.78 6.61 -1.68
N LYS A 441 -28.05 6.73 -2.98
CA LYS A 441 -28.03 8.00 -3.72
C LYS A 441 -29.05 9.01 -3.19
N GLU A 442 -30.21 8.54 -2.75
CA GLU A 442 -31.29 9.39 -2.24
C GLU A 442 -30.98 9.97 -0.85
N LYS A 443 -30.35 9.18 0.03
CA LYS A 443 -30.15 9.56 1.43
C LYS A 443 -28.79 10.16 1.75
N PHE A 444 -27.74 9.82 0.99
CA PHE A 444 -26.36 10.21 1.33
C PHE A 444 -25.73 11.10 0.25
N ASN A 445 -24.77 11.92 0.67
CA ASN A 445 -23.95 12.71 -0.24
C ASN A 445 -22.65 11.96 -0.57
N PRO A 446 -22.34 11.67 -1.84
CA PRO A 446 -21.08 10.99 -2.21
C PRO A 446 -19.83 11.76 -1.82
N LYS A 447 -19.95 13.09 -1.68
CA LYS A 447 -18.87 13.99 -1.28
C LYS A 447 -18.76 14.16 0.23
N ALA A 448 -19.61 13.56 1.06
CA ALA A 448 -19.48 13.70 2.51
C ALA A 448 -18.13 13.14 3.00
N CYS A 449 -17.54 13.80 3.98
CA CYS A 449 -16.26 13.40 4.56
C CYS A 449 -16.47 12.15 5.41
N ALA A 450 -15.66 11.11 5.22
CA ALA A 450 -15.68 9.97 6.12
C ALA A 450 -14.76 10.22 7.32
N TRP A 451 -15.11 9.60 8.43
CA TRP A 451 -14.28 9.44 9.62
C TRP A 451 -13.89 7.96 9.74
N ALA A 452 -13.17 7.60 10.80
CA ALA A 452 -12.79 6.22 11.07
C ALA A 452 -13.15 5.83 12.49
N TYR A 453 -13.40 4.54 12.68
CA TYR A 453 -13.39 3.98 14.02
C TYR A 453 -11.96 3.88 14.56
N GLY A 454 -11.82 3.88 15.87
CA GLY A 454 -10.53 3.73 16.57
C GLY A 454 -10.50 4.49 17.87
N MET A 455 -10.99 5.73 17.81
CA MET A 455 -11.30 6.56 18.95
C MET A 455 -12.55 7.37 18.59
N ASN A 456 -13.66 7.06 19.25
CA ASN A 456 -14.95 7.69 18.99
C ASN A 456 -15.63 8.05 20.29
N PHE A 457 -15.96 9.32 20.44
CA PHE A 457 -16.63 9.81 21.65
C PHE A 457 -18.13 9.84 21.42
N PHE A 458 -18.89 9.03 22.14
CA PHE A 458 -20.32 8.89 21.94
C PHE A 458 -21.13 9.57 23.04
N ASP A 459 -22.12 10.36 22.62
CA ASP A 459 -23.20 10.82 23.47
C ASP A 459 -24.35 9.81 23.39
N LEU A 460 -24.53 9.03 24.47
CA LEU A 460 -25.46 7.91 24.53
C LEU A 460 -26.91 8.37 24.68
N ASP A 461 -27.14 9.57 25.19
CA ASP A 461 -28.50 10.14 25.28
C ASP A 461 -28.97 10.62 23.91
N ALA A 462 -28.10 11.34 23.18
CA ALA A 462 -28.37 11.68 21.78
C ALA A 462 -28.55 10.41 20.94
N TRP A 463 -27.75 9.37 21.16
CA TRP A 463 -27.90 8.08 20.46
C TRP A 463 -29.29 7.48 20.65
N ARG A 464 -29.77 7.43 21.90
CA ARG A 464 -31.09 6.90 22.23
C ARG A 464 -32.21 7.74 21.61
N ASN A 465 -32.07 9.06 21.62
CA ASN A 465 -33.04 9.98 21.01
C ASN A 465 -33.12 9.81 19.48
N GLU A 466 -31.97 9.68 18.82
CA GLU A 466 -31.87 9.49 17.36
C GLU A 466 -32.12 8.03 16.91
N LYS A 467 -32.29 7.10 17.86
CA LYS A 467 -32.53 5.66 17.59
C LYS A 467 -31.48 5.06 16.66
N CYS A 468 -30.20 5.37 16.93
CA CYS A 468 -29.12 4.96 16.04
C CYS A 468 -28.94 3.44 15.96
N THR A 469 -29.25 2.69 17.03
CA THR A 469 -29.20 1.22 17.00
C THR A 469 -30.22 0.66 16.00
N GLU A 470 -31.43 1.21 15.98
CA GLU A 470 -32.49 0.83 15.05
C GLU A 470 -32.16 1.22 13.61
N GLN A 471 -31.54 2.39 13.39
CA GLN A 471 -31.02 2.77 12.07
C GLN A 471 -29.96 1.77 11.60
N TYR A 472 -29.03 1.40 12.48
CA TYR A 472 -28.04 0.38 12.19
C TYR A 472 -28.71 -0.96 11.80
N HIS A 473 -29.74 -1.39 12.53
CA HIS A 473 -30.47 -2.62 12.21
C HIS A 473 -31.18 -2.56 10.86
N TYR A 474 -31.84 -1.45 10.58
CA TYR A 474 -32.54 -1.20 9.32
C TYR A 474 -31.58 -1.33 8.13
N TRP A 475 -30.45 -0.62 8.18
CA TRP A 475 -29.46 -0.65 7.12
C TRP A 475 -28.78 -2.01 6.98
N GLN A 476 -28.47 -2.68 8.09
CA GLN A 476 -27.88 -4.02 8.00
C GLN A 476 -28.82 -5.06 7.43
N THR A 477 -30.12 -4.95 7.71
CA THR A 477 -31.14 -5.83 7.11
C THR A 477 -31.23 -5.59 5.60
N LEU A 478 -31.21 -4.33 5.15
CA LEU A 478 -31.25 -4.02 3.72
C LEU A 478 -29.98 -4.44 2.96
N ASN A 479 -28.83 -4.51 3.63
CA ASN A 479 -27.57 -4.91 3.02
C ASN A 479 -27.26 -6.41 3.16
N GLU A 480 -28.26 -7.27 3.41
CA GLU A 480 -28.07 -8.73 3.52
C GLU A 480 -27.41 -9.33 2.26
N ASN A 481 -27.76 -8.82 1.08
CA ASN A 481 -27.17 -9.22 -0.20
C ASN A 481 -25.85 -8.48 -0.55
N ARG A 482 -25.35 -7.60 0.33
CA ARG A 482 -24.10 -6.82 0.17
C ARG A 482 -24.05 -5.88 -1.04
N THR A 483 -25.22 -5.42 -1.49
CA THR A 483 -25.32 -4.51 -2.66
C THR A 483 -25.13 -3.04 -2.31
N LEU A 484 -25.40 -2.64 -1.06
CA LEU A 484 -25.28 -1.25 -0.58
C LEU A 484 -23.83 -0.91 -0.20
N TRP A 485 -23.15 -1.84 0.49
CA TRP A 485 -21.71 -1.82 0.72
C TRP A 485 -21.19 -3.25 0.87
N LYS A 486 -19.88 -3.44 0.67
CA LYS A 486 -19.30 -4.79 0.62
C LYS A 486 -19.11 -5.41 2.01
N LEU A 487 -18.19 -4.86 2.81
CA LEU A 487 -17.73 -5.43 4.09
C LEU A 487 -17.20 -4.36 5.05
N GLY A 488 -17.06 -4.77 6.32
CA GLY A 488 -16.51 -3.93 7.39
C GLY A 488 -17.58 -3.22 8.20
N THR A 489 -17.16 -2.71 9.36
CA THR A 489 -18.02 -1.93 10.27
C THR A 489 -18.01 -0.44 9.97
N LEU A 490 -17.01 0.06 9.24
CA LEU A 490 -16.94 1.48 8.90
C LEU A 490 -18.10 1.94 8.01
N PRO A 491 -18.44 1.29 6.86
CA PRO A 491 -19.58 1.71 6.07
C PRO A 491 -20.91 1.78 6.83
N PRO A 492 -21.33 0.77 7.63
CA PRO A 492 -22.55 0.92 8.43
C PRO A 492 -22.42 2.01 9.50
N GLY A 493 -21.24 2.25 10.07
CA GLY A 493 -21.00 3.39 10.96
C GLY A 493 -21.27 4.73 10.29
N LEU A 494 -20.67 4.96 9.12
CA LEU A 494 -20.86 6.19 8.33
C LEU A 494 -22.33 6.41 7.96
N ILE A 495 -23.06 5.34 7.68
CA ILE A 495 -24.50 5.37 7.38
C ILE A 495 -25.32 5.70 8.62
N THR A 496 -25.08 4.99 9.73
CA THR A 496 -25.82 5.15 10.99
C THR A 496 -25.67 6.55 11.58
N TYR A 497 -24.47 7.12 11.55
CA TYR A 497 -24.19 8.44 12.13
C TYR A 497 -24.11 9.57 11.08
N TYR A 498 -24.71 9.36 9.91
CA TYR A 498 -24.74 10.39 8.88
C TYR A 498 -25.49 11.63 9.40
N SER A 499 -24.87 12.80 9.27
CA SER A 499 -25.34 14.10 9.82
C SER A 499 -25.41 14.22 11.35
N THR A 500 -25.16 13.14 12.10
CA THR A 500 -25.10 13.09 13.57
C THR A 500 -23.68 12.87 14.10
N THR A 501 -22.66 13.09 13.26
CA THR A 501 -21.24 13.08 13.66
C THR A 501 -20.72 14.51 13.82
N LYS A 502 -20.08 14.81 14.95
CA LYS A 502 -19.30 16.03 15.19
C LYS A 502 -17.83 15.78 14.81
N PRO A 503 -17.25 16.60 13.92
CA PRO A 503 -15.83 16.51 13.63
C PRO A 503 -15.00 16.95 14.84
N LEU A 504 -14.06 16.11 15.27
CA LEU A 504 -13.09 16.44 16.31
C LEU A 504 -11.81 17.02 15.70
N ASP A 505 -11.08 17.79 16.50
CA ASP A 505 -9.76 18.29 16.11
C ASP A 505 -8.79 17.13 15.80
N LYS A 506 -7.95 17.29 14.78
CA LYS A 506 -7.00 16.26 14.34
C LYS A 506 -5.98 15.90 15.42
N SER A 507 -5.72 16.78 16.38
CA SER A 507 -4.87 16.50 17.53
C SER A 507 -5.43 15.40 18.44
N TRP A 508 -6.68 14.98 18.28
CA TRP A 508 -7.24 13.91 19.11
C TRP A 508 -6.88 12.52 18.60
N HIS A 509 -6.80 12.30 17.29
CA HIS A 509 -6.65 10.97 16.69
C HIS A 509 -5.88 11.05 15.37
N VAL A 510 -4.69 10.43 15.33
CA VAL A 510 -3.96 10.19 14.08
C VAL A 510 -4.06 8.73 13.68
N LEU A 511 -4.30 8.51 12.39
CA LEU A 511 -4.51 7.20 11.81
C LEU A 511 -3.47 6.88 10.75
N GLY A 512 -3.28 5.59 10.52
CA GLY A 512 -2.57 5.02 9.38
C GLY A 512 -1.25 4.36 9.76
N LEU A 513 -0.91 4.25 11.04
CA LEU A 513 0.35 3.65 11.48
C LEU A 513 0.44 2.15 11.12
N GLY A 514 -0.68 1.50 10.76
CA GLY A 514 -0.72 0.12 10.28
C GLY A 514 -0.70 -0.05 8.76
N TYR A 515 -0.51 1.01 7.96
CA TYR A 515 -0.34 0.91 6.50
C TYR A 515 0.39 2.06 5.80
N ASN A 516 0.55 3.22 6.43
CA ASN A 516 1.13 4.42 5.81
C ASN A 516 2.45 4.81 6.50
N PRO A 517 3.62 4.48 5.92
CA PRO A 517 4.92 4.83 6.49
C PRO A 517 5.28 6.32 6.32
N SER A 518 4.45 7.12 5.64
CA SER A 518 4.74 8.54 5.34
C SER A 518 4.10 9.52 6.31
N ILE A 519 3.46 9.04 7.39
CA ILE A 519 2.88 9.91 8.43
C ILE A 519 4.02 10.65 9.12
N SER A 520 3.87 11.98 9.25
CA SER A 520 4.89 12.82 9.85
C SER A 520 5.01 12.57 11.36
N ILE A 521 6.23 12.70 11.88
CA ILE A 521 6.49 12.57 13.32
C ILE A 521 5.76 13.68 14.09
N ASP A 522 5.72 14.90 13.55
CA ASP A 522 5.00 16.02 14.18
C ASP A 522 3.50 15.73 14.34
N GLU A 523 2.87 15.08 13.36
CA GLU A 523 1.44 14.69 13.46
C GLU A 523 1.25 13.61 14.53
N ILE A 524 2.19 12.67 14.65
CA ILE A 524 2.20 11.62 15.68
C ILE A 524 2.39 12.23 17.07
N ASP A 525 3.37 13.11 17.26
CA ASP A 525 3.71 13.69 18.56
C ASP A 525 2.61 14.65 19.07
N ASN A 526 1.90 15.30 18.16
CA ASN A 526 0.79 16.20 18.48
C ASN A 526 -0.53 15.48 18.78
N ALA A 527 -0.68 14.22 18.37
CA ALA A 527 -1.91 13.46 18.56
C ALA A 527 -2.05 12.87 19.98
N ALA A 528 -3.25 12.97 20.55
CA ALA A 528 -3.58 12.34 21.83
C ALA A 528 -3.70 10.82 21.72
N VAL A 529 -4.17 10.31 20.57
CA VAL A 529 -4.26 8.88 20.26
C VAL A 529 -3.63 8.59 18.91
N VAL A 530 -2.76 7.59 18.86
CA VAL A 530 -2.17 7.07 17.61
C VAL A 530 -2.78 5.71 17.29
N HIS A 531 -3.11 5.48 16.03
CA HIS A 531 -3.86 4.30 15.61
C HIS A 531 -3.13 3.49 14.55
N PHE A 532 -2.86 2.22 14.88
CA PHE A 532 -2.27 1.22 13.99
C PHE A 532 -3.35 0.53 13.12
N ASN A 533 -4.35 1.29 12.65
CA ASN A 533 -5.34 0.77 11.72
C ASN A 533 -4.66 0.30 10.42
N GLY A 534 -5.17 -0.78 9.84
CA GLY A 534 -4.52 -1.49 8.73
C GLY A 534 -4.02 -2.88 9.12
N ASN A 535 -3.19 -3.46 8.25
CA ASN A 535 -2.73 -4.85 8.36
C ASN A 535 -1.40 -4.99 9.11
N MET A 536 -0.57 -3.94 9.14
CA MET A 536 0.76 -3.97 9.74
C MET A 536 0.67 -3.63 11.25
N LYS A 537 0.01 -4.51 12.01
CA LYS A 537 -0.17 -4.33 13.46
C LYS A 537 1.16 -4.40 14.22
N PRO A 538 1.33 -3.66 15.33
CA PRO A 538 2.62 -3.54 16.03
C PRO A 538 3.10 -4.85 16.69
N TRP A 539 2.19 -5.78 16.97
CA TRP A 539 2.47 -7.12 17.48
C TRP A 539 2.78 -8.16 16.39
N LEU A 540 2.86 -7.75 15.11
CA LEU A 540 3.20 -8.63 13.99
C LEU A 540 4.60 -8.30 13.44
N ASP A 541 5.25 -9.29 12.84
CA ASP A 541 6.58 -9.11 12.21
C ASP A 541 6.55 -8.20 10.98
N ILE A 542 5.37 -8.05 10.37
CA ILE A 542 5.13 -7.14 9.25
C ILE A 542 4.84 -5.69 9.68
N ALA A 543 4.95 -5.37 10.98
CA ALA A 543 4.77 -4.02 11.49
C ALA A 543 5.70 -3.02 10.80
N ILE A 544 5.25 -1.77 10.66
CA ILE A 544 6.14 -0.69 10.22
C ILE A 544 7.12 -0.40 11.35
N THR A 545 8.39 -0.76 11.15
CA THR A 545 9.44 -0.75 12.18
C THR A 545 9.56 0.61 12.88
N GLN A 546 9.39 1.71 12.15
CA GLN A 546 9.54 3.06 12.70
C GLN A 546 8.45 3.43 13.73
N PHE A 547 7.25 2.82 13.64
CA PHE A 547 6.13 3.13 14.55
C PHE A 547 6.03 2.13 15.72
N ARG A 548 6.68 0.97 15.60
CA ARG A 548 6.65 -0.10 16.63
C ARG A 548 7.00 0.39 18.04
N PRO A 549 8.01 1.28 18.25
CA PRO A 549 8.36 1.78 19.58
C PRO A 549 7.22 2.51 20.32
N LEU A 550 6.28 3.12 19.59
CA LEU A 550 5.14 3.81 20.19
C LEU A 550 4.22 2.84 20.95
N TRP A 551 4.14 1.59 20.49
CA TRP A 551 3.32 0.53 21.09
C TRP A 551 4.11 -0.30 22.11
N THR A 552 5.34 -0.70 21.78
CA THR A 552 6.13 -1.58 22.67
C THR A 552 6.46 -0.95 24.01
N LYS A 553 6.57 0.39 24.10
CA LYS A 553 6.80 1.10 25.38
C LYS A 553 5.68 0.90 26.42
N TYR A 554 4.50 0.44 25.99
CA TYR A 554 3.36 0.16 26.85
C TYR A 554 3.10 -1.35 27.03
N VAL A 555 3.92 -2.21 26.44
CA VAL A 555 3.90 -3.64 26.74
C VAL A 555 4.53 -3.86 28.11
N ASP A 556 3.88 -4.67 28.94
CA ASP A 556 4.40 -5.02 30.26
C ASP A 556 5.42 -6.15 30.15
N PHE A 557 6.66 -5.80 29.81
CA PHE A 557 7.75 -6.76 29.73
C PHE A 557 8.21 -7.27 31.10
N GLU A 558 7.70 -6.74 32.22
CA GLU A 558 7.97 -7.28 33.57
C GLU A 558 7.04 -8.45 33.90
N ASN A 559 5.93 -8.61 33.16
CA ASN A 559 5.02 -9.74 33.31
C ASN A 559 5.71 -11.06 32.92
N GLU A 560 5.75 -12.01 33.87
CA GLU A 560 6.43 -13.29 33.72
C GLU A 560 5.92 -14.12 32.53
N TYR A 561 4.62 -14.03 32.20
CA TYR A 561 4.04 -14.75 31.06
C TYR A 561 4.46 -14.13 29.73
N ILE A 562 4.56 -12.79 29.67
CA ILE A 562 5.06 -12.08 28.47
C ILE A 562 6.52 -12.45 28.22
N GLN A 563 7.35 -12.46 29.26
CA GLN A 563 8.76 -12.86 29.18
C GLN A 563 8.90 -14.33 28.76
N ALA A 564 8.20 -15.25 29.43
CA ALA A 564 8.33 -16.68 29.18
C ALA A 564 7.85 -17.10 27.78
N CYS A 565 6.99 -16.31 27.15
CA CYS A 565 6.51 -16.52 25.78
C CYS A 565 7.34 -15.78 24.72
N ASN A 566 8.44 -15.12 25.10
CA ASN A 566 9.31 -14.32 24.23
C ASN A 566 8.51 -13.33 23.35
N PHE A 567 7.48 -12.70 23.90
CA PHE A 567 6.70 -11.73 23.16
C PHE A 567 7.49 -10.42 23.03
N GLY A 568 7.68 -9.94 21.79
CA GLY A 568 8.34 -8.66 21.52
C GLY A 568 9.87 -8.68 21.52
N LEU A 569 10.49 -9.86 21.63
CA LEU A 569 11.95 -10.08 21.48
C LEU A 569 12.34 -10.34 20.03
#